data_AF-A0A959CAY1-F1
#
_entry.id   AF-A0A959CAY1-F1
#
_cell.length_a   1.000
_cell.length_b   1.000
_cell.length_c   1.000
_cell.angle_alpha   90.00
_cell.angle_beta   90.00
_cell.angle_gamma   90.00
#
_symmetry.space_group_name_H-M   'P 1'
#
loop_
_entity.id
_entity.type
_entity.pdbx_description
1 polymer ?
#
loop_
_entity_poly.entity_id
_entity_poly.type
_entity_poly.pdbx_seq_one_letter_code
_entity_poly.pdbx_strand_id
1 'polypeptide(L)'
;MTAKHHPLGVIPLFFILGLAIVSRLLDFNGLYGQDAHEYLRLGHVYAGLMAGQPYSAHSAGDAEFAVGYPLAGALLARSGLDMRTAMQCISWISAGLALLFFDRCLQVLSPGARAQSRWMFTGLTLMLSPC
;
A
#
# COMPACT_ATOMS: atom_id res chain seq x y z
N MET A 1 -8.44 -13.22 31.79
CA MET A 1 -8.86 -12.29 30.72
C MET A 1 -8.68 -13.01 29.39
N THR A 2 -9.72 -13.64 28.88
CA THR A 2 -9.71 -14.35 27.59
C THR A 2 -9.94 -13.32 26.48
N ALA A 3 -8.93 -13.11 25.64
CA ALA A 3 -9.05 -12.27 24.45
C ALA A 3 -10.06 -12.92 23.50
N LYS A 4 -11.32 -12.47 23.53
CA LYS A 4 -12.27 -12.77 22.46
C LYS A 4 -11.64 -12.24 21.17
N HIS A 5 -11.29 -13.14 20.24
CA HIS A 5 -10.94 -12.76 18.88
C HIS A 5 -12.12 -11.98 18.29
N HIS A 6 -12.00 -10.66 18.28
CA HIS A 6 -13.02 -9.82 17.68
C HIS A 6 -13.01 -10.08 16.17
N PRO A 7 -14.17 -10.31 15.52
CA PRO A 7 -14.27 -10.47 14.06
C PRO A 7 -13.82 -9.22 13.27
N LEU A 8 -13.39 -8.18 13.97
CA LEU A 8 -12.86 -6.93 13.41
C LEU A 8 -11.41 -7.08 12.91
N GLY A 9 -10.69 -8.14 13.33
CA GLY A 9 -9.32 -8.40 12.87
C GLY A 9 -9.20 -8.76 11.39
N VAL A 10 -10.29 -9.18 10.75
CA VAL A 10 -10.32 -9.55 9.32
C VAL A 10 -10.75 -8.40 8.40
N ILE A 11 -11.22 -7.28 8.95
CA ILE A 11 -11.62 -6.09 8.16
C ILE A 11 -10.51 -5.60 7.21
N PRO A 12 -9.24 -5.50 7.62
CA PRO A 12 -8.17 -5.05 6.72
C PRO A 12 -7.99 -5.99 5.54
N LEU A 13 -8.13 -7.31 5.75
CA LEU A 13 -8.05 -8.29 4.68
C LEU A 13 -9.22 -8.11 3.69
N PHE A 14 -10.43 -7.94 4.18
CA PHE A 14 -11.59 -7.64 3.34
C PHE A 14 -11.45 -6.31 2.60
N PHE A 15 -10.82 -5.32 3.22
CA PHE A 15 -10.55 -4.04 2.57
C PHE A 15 -9.51 -4.17 1.45
N ILE A 16 -8.39 -4.88 1.70
CA ILE A 16 -7.40 -5.21 0.67
C ILE A 16 -8.05 -5.94 -0.50
N LEU A 17 -8.86 -6.98 -0.20
CA LEU A 17 -9.57 -7.75 -1.22
C LEU A 17 -10.58 -6.88 -1.99
N GLY A 18 -11.31 -6.03 -1.29
CA GLY A 18 -12.26 -5.08 -1.88
C GLY A 18 -11.55 -4.12 -2.84
N LEU A 19 -10.43 -3.54 -2.46
CA LEU A 19 -9.61 -2.69 -3.32
C LEU A 19 -9.08 -3.45 -4.54
N ALA A 20 -8.62 -4.69 -4.35
CA ALA A 20 -8.17 -5.54 -5.46
C ALA A 20 -9.31 -5.84 -6.45
N ILE A 21 -10.52 -6.13 -5.96
CA ILE A 21 -11.68 -6.38 -6.82
C ILE A 21 -12.10 -5.11 -7.55
N VAL A 22 -12.28 -3.99 -6.84
CA VAL A 22 -12.74 -2.72 -7.43
C VAL A 22 -11.74 -2.21 -8.46
N SER A 23 -10.44 -2.28 -8.17
CA SER A 23 -9.40 -1.87 -9.13
C SER A 23 -9.44 -2.69 -10.41
N ARG A 24 -9.70 -4.00 -10.33
CA ARG A 24 -9.86 -4.86 -11.52
C ARG A 24 -11.16 -4.59 -12.27
N LEU A 25 -12.26 -4.29 -11.58
CA LEU A 25 -13.54 -3.96 -12.23
C LEU A 25 -13.49 -2.63 -12.97
N LEU A 26 -12.64 -1.70 -12.53
CA LEU A 26 -12.51 -0.37 -13.12
C LEU A 26 -11.32 -0.24 -14.08
N ASP A 27 -10.63 -1.34 -14.42
CA ASP A 27 -9.37 -1.34 -15.18
C ASP A 27 -8.35 -0.32 -14.64
N PHE A 28 -8.33 -0.14 -13.32
CA PHE A 28 -7.47 0.83 -12.67
C PHE A 28 -6.01 0.41 -12.80
N ASN A 29 -5.24 1.17 -13.56
CA ASN A 29 -3.89 0.81 -13.96
C ASN A 29 -2.79 1.41 -13.06
N GLY A 30 -3.18 2.29 -12.12
CA GLY A 30 -2.31 2.90 -11.10
C GLY A 30 -1.31 3.95 -11.58
N LEU A 31 -1.25 4.24 -12.88
CA LEU A 31 -0.28 5.19 -13.46
C LEU A 31 -0.92 6.56 -13.67
N TYR A 32 -1.14 7.27 -12.56
CA TYR A 32 -1.71 8.61 -12.58
C TYR A 32 -0.67 9.61 -12.09
N GLY A 33 -0.30 10.55 -12.97
CA GLY A 33 0.71 11.58 -12.70
C GLY A 33 2.15 11.12 -12.96
N GLN A 34 3.06 12.10 -12.94
CA GLN A 34 4.48 11.89 -13.24
C GLN A 34 5.14 10.95 -12.23
N ASP A 35 4.83 11.10 -10.95
CA ASP A 35 5.44 10.33 -9.87
C ASP A 35 5.13 8.83 -9.99
N ALA A 36 3.91 8.47 -10.39
CA ALA A 36 3.52 7.06 -10.55
C ALA A 36 4.33 6.38 -11.67
N HIS A 37 4.58 7.09 -12.77
CA HIS A 37 5.44 6.60 -13.85
C HIS A 37 6.90 6.47 -13.41
N GLU A 38 7.38 7.42 -12.62
CA GLU A 38 8.75 7.38 -12.12
C GLU A 38 8.97 6.26 -11.10
N TYR A 39 8.01 6.01 -10.20
CA TYR A 39 8.04 4.85 -9.32
C TYR A 39 8.00 3.53 -10.09
N LEU A 40 7.24 3.44 -11.19
CA LEU A 40 7.26 2.25 -12.04
C LEU A 40 8.63 2.04 -12.69
N ARG A 41 9.22 3.11 -13.23
CA ARG A 41 10.57 3.08 -13.81
C ARG A 41 11.60 2.62 -12.78
N LEU A 42 11.59 3.22 -11.59
CA LEU A 42 12.48 2.86 -10.48
C LEU A 42 12.27 1.41 -10.03
N GLY A 43 11.03 0.93 -10.01
CA GLY A 43 10.73 -0.48 -9.72
C GLY A 43 11.45 -1.44 -10.68
N HIS A 44 11.39 -1.17 -11.99
CA HIS A 44 12.13 -1.96 -12.98
C HIS A 44 13.64 -1.88 -12.80
N VAL A 45 14.16 -0.68 -12.50
CA VAL A 45 15.59 -0.46 -12.22
C VAL A 45 16.05 -1.30 -11.02
N TYR A 46 15.30 -1.29 -9.92
CA TYR A 46 15.65 -2.09 -8.73
C TYR A 46 15.52 -3.59 -8.98
N ALA A 47 14.52 -4.03 -9.73
CA ALA A 47 14.41 -5.43 -10.13
C ALA A 47 15.59 -5.87 -11.01
N GLY A 48 16.01 -5.03 -11.96
CA GLY A 48 17.19 -5.25 -12.79
C GLY A 48 18.47 -5.33 -11.97
N LEU A 49 18.67 -4.38 -11.04
CA LEU A 49 19.79 -4.39 -10.09
C LEU A 49 19.85 -5.69 -9.28
N MET A 50 18.72 -6.16 -8.75
CA MET A 50 18.66 -7.43 -8.03
C MET A 50 18.95 -8.65 -8.90
N ALA A 51 18.72 -8.54 -10.21
CA ALA A 51 19.06 -9.55 -11.21
C ALA A 51 20.49 -9.40 -11.76
N GLY A 52 21.29 -8.48 -11.24
CA GLY A 52 22.68 -8.24 -11.66
C GLY A 52 22.80 -7.45 -12.98
N GLN A 53 21.76 -6.76 -13.41
CA GLN A 53 21.81 -5.91 -14.61
C GLN A 53 22.66 -4.65 -14.35
N PRO A 54 23.35 -4.13 -15.37
CA PRO A 54 24.11 -2.90 -15.25
C PRO A 54 23.19 -1.72 -14.95
N TYR A 55 23.66 -0.82 -14.09
CA TYR A 55 22.92 0.36 -13.64
C TYR A 55 23.59 1.63 -14.13
N SER A 56 22.83 2.49 -14.78
CA SER A 56 23.22 3.87 -15.07
C SER A 56 23.01 4.72 -13.83
N ALA A 57 24.09 5.30 -13.30
CA ALA A 57 24.02 6.22 -12.19
C ALA A 57 23.12 7.43 -12.53
N HIS A 58 22.41 7.94 -11.52
CA HIS A 58 21.64 9.19 -11.66
C HIS A 58 22.57 10.33 -12.09
N SER A 59 22.08 11.17 -13.00
CA SER A 59 22.76 12.34 -13.51
C SER A 59 22.38 13.59 -12.71
N ALA A 60 23.20 14.65 -12.82
CA ALA A 60 22.87 15.93 -12.23
C ALA A 60 21.57 16.48 -12.86
N GLY A 61 20.51 16.59 -12.06
CA GLY A 61 19.17 17.03 -12.49
C GLY A 61 18.07 15.99 -12.28
N ASP A 62 18.41 14.74 -11.93
CA ASP A 62 17.41 13.72 -11.61
C ASP A 62 16.78 14.00 -10.24
N ALA A 63 15.45 13.89 -10.16
CA ALA A 63 14.72 14.09 -8.92
C ALA A 63 14.90 12.89 -7.97
N GLU A 64 15.09 13.17 -6.68
CA GLU A 64 15.19 12.14 -5.64
C GLU A 64 13.80 11.67 -5.20
N PHE A 65 13.51 10.38 -5.39
CA PHE A 65 12.25 9.75 -4.97
C PHE A 65 12.47 8.81 -3.79
N ALA A 66 11.42 8.61 -3.00
CA ALA A 66 11.44 7.67 -1.89
C ALA A 66 11.62 6.23 -2.40
N VAL A 67 12.72 5.59 -2.01
CA VAL A 67 13.13 4.27 -2.52
C VAL A 67 12.22 3.12 -2.02
N GLY A 68 11.58 3.28 -0.86
CA GLY A 68 10.86 2.18 -0.20
C GLY A 68 9.74 1.55 -1.04
N TYR A 69 8.91 2.37 -1.68
CA TYR A 69 7.80 1.90 -2.51
C TYR A 69 8.26 1.14 -3.77
N PRO A 70 9.13 1.69 -4.63
CA PRO A 70 9.61 0.97 -5.82
C PRO A 70 10.47 -0.24 -5.46
N LEU A 71 11.22 -0.21 -4.35
CA LEU A 71 11.98 -1.38 -3.86
C LEU A 71 11.05 -2.52 -3.42
N ALA A 72 10.00 -2.22 -2.67
CA ALA A 72 9.00 -3.22 -2.26
C ALA A 72 8.30 -3.84 -3.49
N GLY A 73 7.97 -3.02 -4.48
CA GLY A 73 7.47 -3.48 -5.78
C GLY A 73 8.43 -4.44 -6.47
N ALA A 74 9.71 -4.09 -6.55
CA ALA A 74 10.75 -4.94 -7.14
C ALA A 74 10.95 -6.27 -6.42
N LEU A 75 10.92 -6.28 -5.08
CA LEU A 75 10.98 -7.51 -4.28
C LEU A 75 9.80 -8.43 -4.57
N LEU A 76 8.59 -7.87 -4.64
CA LEU A 76 7.38 -8.64 -4.93
C LEU A 76 7.36 -9.13 -6.39
N ALA A 77 7.86 -8.35 -7.35
CA ALA A 77 7.97 -8.75 -8.75
C ALA A 77 8.84 -10.01 -8.96
N ARG A 78 9.76 -10.32 -8.03
CA ARG A 78 10.54 -11.58 -8.06
C ARG A 78 9.68 -12.85 -7.95
N SER A 79 8.43 -12.73 -7.50
CA SER A 79 7.47 -13.84 -7.51
C SER A 79 6.92 -14.18 -8.91
N GLY A 80 7.31 -13.44 -9.95
CA GLY A 80 6.84 -13.62 -11.32
C GLY A 80 5.66 -12.72 -11.70
N LEU A 81 5.27 -11.80 -10.81
CA LEU A 81 4.27 -10.78 -11.11
C LEU A 81 4.85 -9.69 -12.00
N ASP A 82 4.03 -9.19 -12.93
CA ASP A 82 4.35 -7.96 -13.65
C ASP A 82 4.55 -6.79 -12.66
N MET A 83 5.50 -5.90 -12.96
CA MET A 83 5.91 -4.82 -12.05
C MET A 83 4.72 -3.94 -11.66
N ARG A 84 3.85 -3.59 -12.62
CA ARG A 84 2.65 -2.79 -12.35
C ARG A 84 1.74 -3.48 -11.34
N THR A 85 1.52 -4.79 -11.53
CA THR A 85 0.67 -5.58 -10.62
C THR A 85 1.31 -5.69 -9.25
N ALA A 86 2.63 -5.92 -9.18
CA ALA A 86 3.37 -5.96 -7.92
C ALA A 86 3.21 -4.64 -7.15
N MET A 87 3.39 -3.49 -7.80
CA MET A 87 3.24 -2.19 -7.17
C MET A 87 1.80 -1.90 -6.71
N GLN A 88 0.79 -2.33 -7.48
CA GLN A 88 -0.61 -2.23 -7.05
C GLN A 88 -0.88 -3.08 -5.80
N CYS A 89 -0.34 -4.30 -5.74
CA CYS A 89 -0.43 -5.14 -4.55
C CYS A 89 0.20 -4.45 -3.33
N ILE A 90 1.37 -3.81 -3.49
CA ILE A 90 1.99 -3.02 -2.41
C ILE A 90 1.06 -1.88 -1.96
N SER A 91 0.42 -1.16 -2.88
CA SER A 91 -0.52 -0.10 -2.51
C SER A 91 -1.73 -0.62 -1.74
N TRP A 92 -2.33 -1.74 -2.15
CA TRP A 92 -3.46 -2.34 -1.43
C TRP A 92 -3.05 -2.80 -0.02
N ILE A 93 -1.90 -3.48 0.10
CA ILE A 93 -1.36 -3.93 1.38
C ILE A 93 -1.09 -2.72 2.29
N SER A 94 -0.43 -1.68 1.77
CA SER A 94 -0.15 -0.46 2.53
C SER A 94 -1.42 0.22 3.03
N ALA A 95 -2.47 0.27 2.21
CA ALA A 95 -3.77 0.81 2.63
C ALA A 95 -4.41 -0.02 3.75
N GLY A 96 -4.37 -1.36 3.65
CA GLY A 96 -4.84 -2.26 4.71
C GLY A 96 -4.03 -2.16 6.01
N LEU A 97 -2.70 -2.00 5.90
CA LEU A 97 -1.82 -1.79 7.06
C LEU A 97 -2.05 -0.43 7.71
N ALA A 98 -2.29 0.63 6.94
CA ALA A 98 -2.62 1.95 7.46
C ALA A 98 -3.93 1.91 8.27
N LEU A 99 -4.93 1.19 7.78
CA LEU A 99 -6.18 0.90 8.50
C LEU A 99 -5.95 0.21 9.84
N LEU A 100 -5.14 -0.85 9.84
CA LEU A 100 -4.77 -1.57 11.05
C LEU A 100 -4.06 -0.66 12.05
N PHE A 101 -3.06 0.08 11.57
CA PHE A 101 -2.28 0.98 12.39
C PHE A 101 -3.17 2.07 13.00
N PHE A 102 -4.06 2.67 12.22
CA PHE A 102 -4.99 3.68 12.69
C PHE A 102 -5.95 3.16 13.77
N ASP A 103 -6.52 1.95 13.60
CA ASP A 103 -7.33 1.32 14.64
C ASP A 103 -6.53 1.12 15.94
N ARG A 104 -5.26 0.71 15.85
CA ARG A 104 -4.39 0.58 17.03
C ARG A 104 -4.09 1.91 17.69
N CYS A 105 -3.87 2.98 16.93
CA CYS A 105 -3.76 4.33 17.47
C CYS A 105 -5.04 4.73 18.22
N LEU A 106 -6.23 4.47 17.66
CA LEU A 106 -7.50 4.76 18.32
C LEU A 106 -7.71 3.95 19.60
N GLN A 107 -7.25 2.69 19.64
CA GLN A 107 -7.30 1.88 20.86
C GLN A 107 -6.49 2.51 22.00
N VAL A 108 -5.32 3.08 21.69
CA VAL A 108 -4.46 3.76 22.67
C VAL A 108 -5.03 5.12 23.07
N LEU A 109 -5.50 5.91 22.10
CA LEU A 109 -5.99 7.28 22.32
C LEU A 109 -7.38 7.33 22.97
N SER A 110 -8.20 6.28 22.76
CA SER A 110 -9.59 6.23 23.25
C SER A 110 -9.94 4.87 23.87
N PRO A 111 -9.34 4.51 25.02
CA PRO A 111 -9.48 3.18 25.62
C PRO A 111 -10.92 2.83 26.04
N GLY A 112 -11.78 3.83 26.29
CA GLY A 112 -13.20 3.65 26.63
C GLY A 112 -14.17 3.65 25.43
N ALA A 113 -13.69 3.91 24.22
CA ALA A 113 -14.55 3.99 23.04
C ALA A 113 -15.04 2.58 22.63
N ARG A 114 -16.33 2.46 22.34
CA ARG A 114 -16.90 1.23 21.76
C ARG A 114 -16.20 0.91 20.45
N ALA A 115 -15.92 -0.37 20.21
CA ALA A 115 -15.24 -0.81 18.99
C ALA A 115 -15.94 -0.32 17.70
N GLN A 116 -17.28 -0.29 17.69
CA GLN A 116 -18.07 0.22 16.57
C GLN A 116 -17.79 1.70 16.25
N SER A 117 -17.65 2.55 17.28
CA SER A 117 -17.37 3.98 17.11
C SER A 117 -15.99 4.23 16.53
N ARG A 118 -14.99 3.42 16.90
CA ARG A 118 -13.63 3.51 16.36
C ARG A 118 -13.60 3.19 14.88
N TRP A 119 -14.27 2.12 14.44
CA TRP A 119 -14.36 1.76 13.02
C TRP A 119 -15.12 2.79 12.19
N MET A 120 -16.20 3.35 12.73
CA MET A 120 -16.92 4.43 12.07
C MET A 120 -16.02 5.67 11.90
N PHE A 121 -15.22 6.01 12.91
CA PHE A 121 -14.25 7.10 12.81
C PHE A 121 -13.14 6.79 11.79
N THR A 122 -12.60 5.57 11.79
CA THR A 122 -11.64 5.10 10.78
C THR A 122 -12.17 5.19 9.36
N GLY A 123 -13.42 4.75 9.14
CA GLY A 123 -14.08 4.85 7.83
C GLY A 123 -14.31 6.29 7.39
N LEU A 124 -14.75 7.16 8.30
CA LEU A 124 -14.90 8.59 8.03
C LEU A 124 -13.56 9.25 7.68
N THR A 125 -12.50 8.96 8.44
CA THR A 125 -11.15 9.46 8.16
C THR A 125 -10.66 9.01 6.79
N LEU A 126 -10.92 7.77 6.38
CA LEU A 126 -10.59 7.29 5.03
C LEU A 126 -11.36 8.03 3.93
N MET A 127 -12.65 8.30 4.12
CA MET A 127 -13.44 9.04 3.14
C MET A 127 -13.04 10.51 3.05
N LEU A 128 -12.58 11.09 4.16
CA LEU A 128 -12.20 12.50 4.25
C LEU A 128 -10.70 12.73 4.02
N SER A 129 -9.89 11.68 3.99
CA SER A 129 -8.47 11.80 3.69
C SER A 129 -8.32 12.29 2.26
N PRO A 130 -7.65 13.43 2.02
CA PRO A 130 -7.33 13.84 0.67
C PRO A 130 -6.45 12.76 0.03
N CYS A 131 -6.85 12.33 -1.16
CA CYS A 131 -6.08 11.46 -2.04
C CYS A 131 -5.10 12.28 -2.88
#